data_AF-A0A819I116-F1
#
_entry.id   AF-A0A819I116-F1
#
_cell.length_a   1.000
_cell.length_b   1.000
_cell.length_c   1.000
_cell.angle_alpha   90.00
_cell.angle_beta   90.00
_cell.angle_gamma   90.00
#
_symmetry.space_group_name_H-M   'P 1'
#
loop_
_entity.id
_entity.type
_entity.pdbx_description
1 polymer ?
#
loop_
_entity_poly.entity_id
_entity_poly.type
_entity_poly.pdbx_seq_one_letter_code
_entity_poly.pdbx_strand_id
1 'polypeptide(L)'
;MESGQLIVSTASISSTSTSSAEKHSSNTDSSISKNKPSFIVLNNNTDRALTHDEKVTRAECYWAMATANLRFSYAASKNIPELFASMFPDSKIAADYAMKDRKLSYVISHGTGHFLLRELVKDVNKAPSYSLLFDETTIVGVRKQLDLHIRYWSESKQGVVTRYWKSNMLGHATAEIIARNILDS
;
A
#
# COMPACT_ATOMS: atom_id res chain seq x y z
N MET A 1 -9.49 4.32 -53.87
CA MET A 1 -8.61 3.16 -54.13
C MET A 1 -8.02 2.77 -52.79
N GLU A 2 -8.25 1.62 -52.17
CA GLU A 2 -9.10 0.44 -52.42
C GLU A 2 -9.19 -0.25 -51.05
N SER A 3 -10.39 -0.71 -50.68
CA SER A 3 -10.69 -1.46 -49.47
C SER A 3 -10.37 -2.94 -49.68
N GLY A 4 -9.89 -3.64 -48.64
CA GLY A 4 -9.70 -5.09 -48.68
C GLY A 4 -10.03 -5.76 -47.34
N GLN A 5 -11.27 -6.25 -47.23
CA GLN A 5 -11.72 -7.27 -46.26
C GLN A 5 -11.23 -8.66 -46.69
N LEU A 6 -10.98 -9.57 -45.73
CA LEU A 6 -11.09 -11.04 -45.90
C LEU A 6 -11.21 -11.69 -44.52
N ILE A 7 -12.43 -12.00 -44.04
CA ILE A 7 -13.20 -13.26 -44.16
C ILE A 7 -12.75 -14.35 -43.16
N VAL A 8 -13.68 -14.67 -42.25
CA VAL A 8 -13.73 -15.84 -41.37
C VAL A 8 -14.02 -17.10 -42.20
N SER A 9 -13.36 -18.21 -41.88
CA SER A 9 -13.86 -19.53 -42.26
C SER A 9 -13.58 -20.56 -41.16
N THR A 10 -14.67 -21.11 -40.61
CA THR A 10 -14.74 -22.26 -39.70
C THR A 10 -14.67 -23.57 -40.48
N ALA A 11 -14.01 -24.60 -39.94
CA ALA A 11 -14.41 -25.99 -40.20
C ALA A 11 -13.92 -26.95 -39.11
N SER A 12 -14.75 -27.97 -38.92
CA SER A 12 -14.87 -28.87 -37.77
C SER A 12 -13.96 -30.11 -37.79
N ILE A 13 -14.01 -30.80 -36.65
CA ILE A 13 -13.33 -32.02 -36.19
C ILE A 13 -13.61 -33.27 -37.05
N SER A 14 -12.62 -34.17 -37.16
CA SER A 14 -12.82 -35.61 -37.39
C SER A 14 -11.79 -36.45 -36.61
N SER A 15 -12.30 -37.41 -35.84
CA SER A 15 -11.62 -38.43 -35.03
C SER A 15 -11.09 -39.61 -35.86
N THR A 16 -10.17 -40.42 -35.31
CA THR A 16 -10.37 -41.86 -34.96
C THR A 16 -9.05 -42.67 -34.82
N SER A 17 -8.84 -43.23 -33.61
CA SER A 17 -8.16 -44.49 -33.17
C SER A 17 -6.73 -44.85 -33.66
N THR A 18 -5.79 -45.34 -32.83
CA THR A 18 -5.84 -46.64 -32.11
C THR A 18 -4.84 -46.75 -30.93
N SER A 19 -5.09 -47.74 -30.06
CA SER A 19 -4.52 -48.11 -28.75
C SER A 19 -2.99 -48.33 -28.69
N SER A 20 -2.30 -48.23 -27.53
CA SER A 20 -2.26 -49.26 -26.46
C SER A 20 -1.50 -48.76 -25.20
N ALA A 21 -1.84 -49.33 -24.04
CA ALA A 21 -1.33 -49.06 -22.67
C ALA A 21 0.19 -49.36 -22.48
N GLU A 22 0.96 -48.92 -21.47
CA GLU A 22 0.74 -48.89 -20.00
C GLU A 22 1.67 -47.88 -19.25
N LYS A 23 1.16 -47.35 -18.12
CA LYS A 23 1.79 -46.95 -16.83
C LYS A 23 3.22 -46.38 -16.76
N HIS A 24 3.33 -45.11 -16.31
CA HIS A 24 3.96 -44.77 -15.02
C HIS A 24 3.51 -43.38 -14.52
N SER A 25 2.88 -43.36 -13.35
CA SER A 25 2.46 -42.14 -12.65
C SER A 25 3.67 -41.49 -11.96
N SER A 26 3.90 -40.22 -12.23
CA SER A 26 4.65 -39.34 -11.33
C SER A 26 3.95 -37.98 -11.29
N ASN A 27 3.06 -37.82 -10.30
CA ASN A 27 2.48 -36.53 -9.93
C ASN A 27 3.60 -35.62 -9.43
N THR A 28 3.87 -34.55 -10.16
CA THR A 28 4.57 -33.37 -9.64
C THR A 28 3.53 -32.28 -9.40
N ASP A 29 2.90 -32.34 -8.23
CA ASP A 29 2.06 -31.25 -7.73
C ASP A 29 2.95 -30.06 -7.34
N SER A 30 3.16 -29.16 -8.29
CA SER A 30 3.69 -27.82 -8.00
C SER A 30 2.56 -26.96 -7.44
N SER A 31 2.45 -26.95 -6.11
CA SER A 31 1.54 -26.06 -5.39
C SER A 31 2.04 -24.62 -5.48
N ILE A 32 1.66 -23.93 -6.56
CA ILE A 32 1.75 -22.46 -6.64
C ILE A 32 0.77 -21.89 -5.61
N SER A 33 1.32 -21.49 -4.47
CA SER A 33 0.61 -20.73 -3.43
C SER A 33 0.07 -19.44 -4.04
N LYS A 34 -1.23 -19.43 -4.33
CA LYS A 34 -1.99 -18.22 -4.66
C LYS A 34 -2.17 -17.44 -3.36
N ASN A 35 -1.14 -16.71 -2.93
CA ASN A 35 -1.29 -15.68 -1.89
C ASN A 35 -2.15 -14.55 -2.45
N LYS A 36 -3.47 -14.73 -2.33
CA LYS A 36 -4.46 -13.67 -2.53
C LYS A 36 -4.16 -12.59 -1.47
N PRO A 37 -4.11 -11.29 -1.81
CA PRO A 37 -3.97 -10.26 -0.80
C PRO A 37 -5.17 -10.37 0.14
N SER A 38 -4.91 -10.75 1.39
CA SER A 38 -5.93 -10.78 2.42
C SER A 38 -6.30 -9.33 2.74
N PHE A 39 -7.52 -8.93 2.33
CA PHE A 39 -8.16 -7.80 2.98
C PHE A 39 -8.24 -8.10 4.47
N ILE A 40 -7.93 -7.11 5.31
CA ILE A 40 -7.97 -7.22 6.77
C ILE A 40 -9.34 -7.77 7.18
N VAL A 41 -9.38 -9.01 7.66
CA VAL A 41 -10.57 -9.59 8.32
C VAL A 41 -10.54 -9.07 9.75
N LEU A 42 -11.43 -8.12 10.07
CA LEU A 42 -11.64 -7.65 11.44
C LEU A 42 -12.41 -8.73 12.23
N ASN A 43 -12.04 -8.92 13.49
CA ASN A 43 -12.61 -9.91 14.40
C ASN A 43 -14.03 -9.46 14.86
N ASN A 44 -15.08 -10.16 14.43
CA ASN A 44 -16.49 -9.77 14.59
C ASN A 44 -17.12 -10.14 15.94
N ASN A 45 -16.50 -9.81 17.08
CA ASN A 45 -17.10 -10.16 18.39
C ASN A 45 -17.94 -9.05 19.05
N THR A 46 -18.24 -7.94 18.34
CA THR A 46 -19.29 -6.97 18.73
C THR A 46 -19.81 -6.22 17.50
N ASP A 47 -20.50 -6.91 16.59
CA ASP A 47 -20.97 -6.29 15.35
C ASP A 47 -22.24 -5.44 15.60
N ARG A 48 -22.06 -4.24 16.16
CA ARG A 48 -23.10 -3.22 16.04
C ARG A 48 -23.20 -2.83 14.56
N ALA A 49 -24.42 -2.69 14.06
CA ALA A 49 -24.61 -2.17 12.71
C ALA A 49 -23.99 -0.78 12.61
N LEU A 50 -23.01 -0.63 11.71
CA LEU A 50 -22.41 0.68 11.43
C LEU A 50 -23.48 1.61 10.86
N THR A 51 -23.48 2.84 11.37
CA THR A 51 -24.23 3.94 10.77
C THR A 51 -23.74 4.20 9.35
N HIS A 52 -24.53 4.94 8.56
CA HIS A 52 -24.14 5.30 7.20
C HIS A 52 -22.81 6.08 7.18
N ASP A 53 -22.66 7.06 8.06
CA ASP A 53 -21.47 7.91 8.15
C ASP A 53 -20.21 7.10 8.53
N GLU A 54 -20.36 6.08 9.38
CA GLU A 54 -19.26 5.16 9.70
C GLU A 54 -18.86 4.30 8.52
N LYS A 55 -19.81 3.89 7.67
CA LYS A 55 -19.51 3.15 6.44
C LYS A 55 -18.76 4.03 5.44
N VAL A 56 -19.14 5.30 5.30
CA VAL A 56 -18.41 6.29 4.49
C VAL A 56 -17.01 6.50 5.04
N THR A 57 -16.89 6.76 6.34
CA THR A 57 -15.59 6.94 7.01
C THR A 57 -14.69 5.71 6.83
N ARG A 58 -15.25 4.50 6.93
CA ARG A 58 -14.51 3.26 6.69
C ARG A 58 -14.01 3.15 5.24
N ALA A 59 -14.82 3.54 4.25
CA ALA A 59 -14.40 3.56 2.85
C ALA A 59 -13.23 4.54 2.63
N GLU A 60 -13.29 5.71 3.26
CA GLU A 60 -12.20 6.69 3.24
C GLU A 60 -10.94 6.13 3.91
N CYS A 61 -11.04 5.48 5.07
CA CYS A 61 -9.90 4.81 5.69
C CYS A 61 -9.27 3.75 4.78
N TYR A 62 -10.06 2.98 4.04
CA TYR A 62 -9.53 2.02 3.06
C TYR A 62 -8.76 2.72 1.95
N TRP A 63 -9.30 3.81 1.38
CA TRP A 63 -8.57 4.56 0.36
C TRP A 63 -7.28 5.19 0.90
N ALA A 64 -7.27 5.65 2.16
CA ALA A 64 -6.08 6.19 2.79
C ALA A 64 -4.99 5.13 2.95
N MET A 65 -5.35 3.95 3.45
CA MET A 65 -4.43 2.83 3.58
C MET A 65 -3.95 2.32 2.21
N ALA A 66 -4.84 2.23 1.23
CA ALA A 66 -4.49 1.83 -0.13
C ALA A 66 -3.50 2.82 -0.75
N THR A 67 -3.73 4.13 -0.60
CA THR A 67 -2.82 5.19 -1.07
C THR A 67 -1.43 5.01 -0.46
N ALA A 68 -1.35 4.83 0.87
CA ALA A 68 -0.07 4.65 1.56
C ALA A 68 0.65 3.36 1.13
N ASN A 69 -0.09 2.24 1.05
CA ASN A 69 0.47 0.93 0.71
C ASN A 69 0.96 0.86 -0.75
N LEU A 70 0.21 1.47 -1.67
CA LEU A 70 0.51 1.48 -3.10
C LEU A 70 1.38 2.68 -3.53
N ARG A 71 1.79 3.53 -2.58
CA ARG A 71 2.62 4.73 -2.82
C ARG A 71 2.00 5.70 -3.83
N PHE A 72 0.68 5.88 -3.79
CA PHE A 72 0.02 6.86 -4.63
C PHE A 72 0.28 8.28 -4.14
N SER A 73 0.43 9.20 -5.08
CA SER A 73 0.47 10.63 -4.78
C SER A 73 -0.87 11.08 -4.19
N TYR A 74 -0.85 11.95 -3.19
CA TYR A 74 -2.08 12.57 -2.67
C TYR A 74 -2.84 13.34 -3.74
N ALA A 75 -2.13 13.91 -4.73
CA ALA A 75 -2.74 14.58 -5.87
C ALA A 75 -3.63 13.65 -6.70
N ALA A 76 -3.36 12.34 -6.70
CA ALA A 76 -4.21 11.36 -7.37
C ALA A 76 -5.61 11.28 -6.76
N SER A 77 -5.81 11.79 -5.54
CA SER A 77 -7.10 11.78 -4.85
C SER A 77 -7.97 13.01 -5.11
N LYS A 78 -7.50 13.98 -5.90
CA LYS A 78 -8.20 15.27 -6.09
C LYS A 78 -9.62 15.12 -6.64
N ASN A 79 -9.82 14.19 -7.57
CA ASN A 79 -11.08 13.97 -8.28
C ASN A 79 -11.69 12.57 -7.99
N ILE A 80 -11.19 11.87 -6.97
CA ILE A 80 -11.66 10.52 -6.62
C ILE A 80 -13.12 10.51 -6.16
N PRO A 81 -13.59 11.46 -5.33
CA PRO A 81 -15.01 11.54 -4.97
C PRO A 81 -15.95 11.58 -6.17
N GLU A 82 -15.66 12.46 -7.12
CA GLU A 82 -16.46 12.63 -8.33
C GLU A 82 -16.39 11.38 -9.22
N LEU A 83 -15.22 10.76 -9.34
CA LEU A 83 -15.04 9.52 -10.09
C LEU A 83 -15.84 8.37 -9.46
N PHE A 84 -15.79 8.20 -8.14
CA PHE A 84 -16.51 7.12 -7.44
C PHE A 84 -18.02 7.32 -7.53
N ALA A 85 -18.52 8.53 -7.35
CA ALA A 85 -19.95 8.82 -7.55
C ALA A 85 -20.40 8.50 -8.99
N SER A 86 -19.56 8.77 -10.00
CA SER A 86 -19.88 8.44 -11.40
C SER A 86 -19.77 6.94 -11.72
N MET A 87 -18.81 6.23 -11.12
CA MET A 87 -18.61 4.79 -11.35
C MET A 87 -19.66 3.94 -10.64
N PHE A 88 -20.19 4.41 -9.52
CA PHE A 88 -21.11 3.68 -8.64
C PHE A 88 -22.36 4.53 -8.32
N PRO A 89 -23.22 4.83 -9.31
CA PRO A 89 -24.35 5.74 -9.13
C PRO A 89 -25.43 5.22 -8.18
N ASP A 90 -25.48 3.91 -7.95
CA ASP A 90 -26.40 3.23 -7.03
C ASP A 90 -25.88 3.19 -5.58
N SER A 91 -24.62 3.54 -5.35
CA SER A 91 -23.99 3.47 -4.03
C SER A 91 -24.11 4.80 -3.28
N LYS A 92 -24.95 4.82 -2.24
CA LYS A 92 -25.01 5.97 -1.31
C LYS A 92 -23.68 6.26 -0.63
N ILE A 93 -22.86 5.23 -0.37
CA ILE A 93 -21.51 5.41 0.19
C ILE A 93 -20.60 6.15 -0.79
N ALA A 94 -20.66 5.81 -2.08
CA ALA A 94 -19.87 6.47 -3.10
C ALA A 94 -20.35 7.92 -3.34
N ALA A 95 -21.66 8.15 -3.28
CA ALA A 95 -22.25 9.48 -3.38
C ALA A 95 -21.79 10.42 -2.26
N ASP A 96 -21.71 9.91 -1.02
CA ASP A 96 -21.31 10.69 0.16
C ASP A 96 -19.80 10.64 0.46
N TYR A 97 -19.02 9.90 -0.34
CA TYR A 97 -17.57 9.83 -0.21
C TYR A 97 -16.94 11.19 -0.51
N ALA A 98 -16.14 11.73 0.40
CA ALA A 98 -15.63 13.10 0.29
C ALA A 98 -14.10 13.21 0.37
N MET A 99 -13.36 12.10 0.41
CA MET A 99 -11.93 12.15 0.65
C MET A 99 -11.14 12.58 -0.59
N LYS A 100 -10.65 13.82 -0.52
CA LYS A 100 -9.69 14.42 -1.45
C LYS A 100 -8.28 14.44 -0.86
N ASP A 101 -7.33 15.00 -1.61
CA ASP A 101 -5.92 15.17 -1.25
C ASP A 101 -5.66 15.70 0.17
N ARG A 102 -6.33 16.79 0.58
CA ARG A 102 -6.12 17.41 1.90
C ARG A 102 -6.63 16.54 3.04
N LYS A 103 -7.84 15.99 2.91
CA LYS A 103 -8.42 15.09 3.92
C LYS A 103 -7.61 13.81 4.03
N LEU A 104 -7.19 13.26 2.90
CA LEU A 104 -6.30 12.10 2.84
C LEU A 104 -4.97 12.34 3.55
N SER A 105 -4.30 13.45 3.24
CA SER A 105 -3.03 13.82 3.90
C SER A 105 -3.20 13.93 5.41
N TYR A 106 -4.29 14.58 5.87
CA TYR A 106 -4.61 14.70 7.29
C TYR A 106 -4.87 13.34 7.95
N VAL A 107 -5.69 12.48 7.35
CA VAL A 107 -6.01 11.15 7.88
C VAL A 107 -4.74 10.28 7.99
N ILE A 108 -3.88 10.28 6.96
CA ILE A 108 -2.63 9.50 7.00
C ILE A 108 -1.70 10.03 8.10
N SER A 109 -1.43 11.34 8.11
CA SER A 109 -0.46 11.95 9.02
C SER A 109 -0.95 12.01 10.48
N HIS A 110 -2.14 12.58 10.72
CA HIS A 110 -2.67 12.85 12.06
C HIS A 110 -3.56 11.72 12.58
N GLY A 111 -4.29 11.04 11.69
CA GLY A 111 -5.14 9.92 12.06
C GLY A 111 -4.32 8.66 12.37
N THR A 112 -3.49 8.22 11.42
CA THR A 112 -2.77 6.93 11.53
C THR A 112 -1.29 7.04 11.84
N GLY A 113 -0.65 8.18 11.55
CA GLY A 113 0.80 8.36 11.72
C GLY A 113 1.27 8.10 13.16
N HIS A 114 0.57 8.64 14.16
CA HIS A 114 0.89 8.41 15.56
C HIS A 114 0.84 6.94 15.98
N PHE A 115 -0.15 6.20 15.47
CA PHE A 115 -0.27 4.77 15.74
C PHE A 115 0.91 4.00 15.13
N LEU A 116 1.24 4.26 13.87
CA LEU A 116 2.35 3.60 13.18
C LEU A 116 3.71 3.91 13.82
N LEU A 117 3.92 5.16 14.26
CA LEU A 117 5.12 5.55 15.00
C LEU A 117 5.21 4.81 16.34
N ARG A 118 4.10 4.72 17.08
CA ARG A 118 4.06 3.99 18.35
C ARG A 118 4.39 2.51 18.16
N GLU A 119 3.85 1.88 17.12
CA GLU A 119 4.16 0.49 16.79
C GLU A 119 5.62 0.29 16.37
N LEU A 120 6.20 1.23 15.61
CA LEU A 120 7.63 1.23 15.30
C LEU A 120 8.49 1.30 16.57
N VAL A 121 8.21 2.26 17.46
CA VAL A 121 8.97 2.44 18.71
C VAL A 121 8.86 1.20 19.60
N LYS A 122 7.66 0.61 19.73
CA LYS A 122 7.46 -0.63 20.49
C LYS A 122 8.30 -1.79 19.95
N ASP A 123 8.38 -1.95 18.62
CA ASP A 123 9.15 -3.02 18.00
C ASP A 123 10.66 -2.78 18.14
N VAL A 124 11.12 -1.54 17.96
CA VAL A 124 12.53 -1.15 18.16
C VAL A 124 12.97 -1.36 19.61
N ASN A 125 12.14 -1.02 20.59
CA ASN A 125 12.47 -1.17 22.02
C ASN A 125 12.65 -2.62 22.48
N LYS A 126 12.17 -3.60 21.70
CA LYS A 126 12.42 -5.03 21.97
C LYS A 126 13.76 -5.50 21.41
N ALA A 127 14.32 -4.77 20.44
CA ALA A 127 15.58 -5.15 19.85
C ALA A 127 16.72 -4.88 20.84
N PRO A 128 17.75 -5.76 20.90
CA PRO A 128 18.90 -5.56 21.77
C PRO A 128 19.73 -4.33 21.37
N SER A 129 19.69 -3.95 20.09
CA SER A 129 20.35 -2.77 19.56
C SER A 129 19.69 -2.32 18.25
N TYR A 130 19.96 -1.07 17.88
CA TYR A 130 19.59 -0.51 16.60
C TYR A 130 20.70 0.40 16.06
N SER A 131 20.69 0.61 14.75
CA SER A 131 21.48 1.64 14.08
C SER A 131 20.56 2.70 13.52
N LEU A 132 20.86 3.97 13.81
CA LEU A 132 20.25 5.10 13.14
C LEU A 132 21.01 5.36 11.84
N LEU A 133 20.30 5.31 10.72
CA LEU A 133 20.82 5.71 9.41
C LEU A 133 20.23 7.07 9.08
N PHE A 134 21.06 7.96 8.57
CA PHE A 134 20.62 9.25 8.10
C PHE A 134 21.24 9.54 6.73
N ASP A 135 20.49 10.19 5.86
CA ASP A 135 20.95 10.63 4.54
C ASP A 135 20.48 12.05 4.26
N GLU A 136 21.36 12.87 3.68
CA GLU A 136 21.06 14.25 3.32
C GLU A 136 20.90 14.37 1.81
N THR A 137 19.74 14.80 1.36
CA THR A 137 19.46 15.06 -0.06
C THR A 137 19.10 16.52 -0.28
N THR A 138 19.60 17.12 -1.36
CA THR A 138 19.19 18.45 -1.80
C THR A 138 17.99 18.36 -2.73
N ILE A 139 16.91 19.07 -2.41
CA ILE A 139 15.68 19.16 -3.20
C ILE A 139 15.71 20.45 -4.04
N VAL A 140 14.89 20.48 -5.10
CA VAL A 140 14.63 21.66 -5.93
C VAL A 140 14.34 22.89 -5.07
N GLY A 141 15.08 23.99 -5.31
CA GLY A 141 14.97 25.23 -4.54
C GLY A 141 15.95 25.35 -3.37
N VAL A 142 17.07 24.61 -3.37
CA VAL A 142 18.17 24.68 -2.37
C VAL A 142 17.75 24.30 -0.95
N ARG A 143 16.59 23.64 -0.80
CA ARG A 143 16.17 23.06 0.48
C ARG A 143 16.82 21.70 0.64
N LYS A 144 17.34 21.42 1.83
CA LYS A 144 17.94 20.13 2.14
C LYS A 144 16.94 19.29 2.93
N GLN A 145 16.90 17.99 2.70
CA GLN A 145 16.08 17.06 3.45
C GLN A 145 16.99 16.04 4.12
N LEU A 146 16.79 15.84 5.41
CA LEU A 146 17.47 14.83 6.21
C LEU A 146 16.49 13.70 6.49
N ASP A 147 16.73 12.54 5.90
CA ASP A 147 15.90 11.35 6.08
C ASP A 147 16.50 10.45 7.14
N LEU A 148 15.71 10.08 8.14
CA LEU A 148 16.10 9.21 9.24
C LEU A 148 15.42 7.84 9.10
N HIS A 149 16.25 6.80 9.16
CA HIS A 149 15.83 5.40 9.16
C HIS A 149 16.42 4.68 10.38
N ILE A 150 15.70 3.69 10.88
CA ILE A 150 16.17 2.83 11.97
C ILE A 150 16.32 1.42 11.43
N ARG A 151 17.51 0.82 11.61
CA ARG A 151 17.78 -0.59 11.30
C ARG A 151 17.97 -1.37 12.58
N TYR A 152 17.22 -2.46 12.72
CA TYR A 152 17.20 -3.27 13.94
C TYR A 152 16.72 -4.68 13.62
N TRP A 153 16.94 -5.61 14.55
CA TRP A 153 16.34 -6.94 14.50
C TRP A 153 14.89 -6.89 15.00
N SER A 154 13.92 -7.20 14.13
CA SER A 154 12.50 -7.26 14.50
C SER A 154 12.09 -8.68 14.84
N GLU A 155 11.65 -8.92 16.07
CA GLU A 155 11.13 -10.21 16.49
C GLU A 155 9.85 -10.57 15.72
N SER A 156 8.99 -9.60 15.44
CA SER A 156 7.74 -9.85 14.70
C SER A 156 7.99 -10.33 13.27
N LYS A 157 9.10 -9.89 12.65
CA LYS A 157 9.49 -10.24 11.28
C LYS A 157 10.60 -11.29 11.20
N GLN A 158 11.14 -11.72 12.35
CA GLN A 158 12.24 -12.68 12.46
C GLN A 158 13.43 -12.32 11.56
N GLY A 159 13.84 -11.04 11.59
CA GLY A 159 14.91 -10.57 10.71
C GLY A 159 15.31 -9.11 10.92
N VAL A 160 16.45 -8.74 10.34
CA VAL A 160 16.89 -7.34 10.28
C VAL A 160 15.99 -6.57 9.33
N VAL A 161 15.42 -5.47 9.81
CA VAL A 161 14.58 -4.57 9.01
C VAL A 161 15.11 -3.16 9.05
N THR A 162 14.89 -2.41 7.98
CA THR A 162 15.12 -0.96 7.94
C THR A 162 13.77 -0.28 7.80
N ARG A 163 13.45 0.64 8.71
CA ARG A 163 12.17 1.35 8.74
C ARG A 163 12.41 2.84 8.69
N TYR A 164 11.61 3.54 7.89
CA TYR A 164 11.55 5.00 7.90
C TYR A 164 11.05 5.48 9.26
N TRP A 165 11.68 6.51 9.80
CA TRP A 165 11.27 7.18 11.04
C TRP A 165 10.68 8.56 10.74
N LYS A 166 11.48 9.45 10.13
CA LYS A 166 11.08 10.85 9.88
C LYS A 166 11.98 11.51 8.83
N SER A 167 11.48 12.59 8.23
CA SER A 167 12.21 13.47 7.34
C SER A 167 12.16 14.88 7.91
N ASN A 168 13.31 15.53 8.02
CA ASN A 168 13.41 16.92 8.44
C ASN A 168 13.81 17.80 7.26
N MET A 169 13.06 18.89 7.05
CA MET A 169 13.42 19.91 6.07
C MET A 169 14.41 20.88 6.71
N LEU A 170 15.61 20.94 6.14
CA LEU A 170 16.71 21.79 6.57
C LEU A 170 16.87 22.98 5.62
N GLY A 171 17.14 24.16 6.17
CA GLY A 171 17.62 25.29 5.38
C GLY A 171 19.10 25.12 5.00
N HIS A 172 19.90 24.69 5.96
CA HIS A 172 21.33 24.41 5.79
C HIS A 172 21.67 23.08 6.48
N ALA A 173 22.66 22.37 5.96
CA ALA A 173 23.14 21.11 6.56
C ALA A 173 24.61 21.23 6.94
N THR A 174 24.91 22.17 7.85
CA THR A 174 26.16 22.12 8.59
C THR A 174 26.13 20.93 9.55
N ALA A 175 27.31 20.44 9.96
CA ALA A 175 27.41 19.32 10.90
C ALA A 175 26.61 19.57 12.19
N GLU A 176 26.63 20.81 12.71
CA GLU A 176 25.88 21.20 13.90
C GLU A 176 24.36 21.09 13.69
N ILE A 177 23.83 21.55 12.55
CA ILE A 177 22.40 21.51 12.27
C ILE A 177 21.92 20.07 12.13
N ILE A 178 22.68 19.22 11.43
CA ILE A 178 22.36 17.79 11.31
C ILE A 178 22.37 17.14 12.69
N ALA A 179 23.43 17.35 13.48
CA ALA A 179 23.55 16.77 14.82
C ALA A 179 22.39 17.18 15.74
N ARG A 180 22.03 18.48 15.77
CA ARG A 180 20.88 18.99 16.53
C ARG A 180 19.59 18.30 16.10
N ASN A 181 19.34 18.22 14.79
CA ASN A 181 18.15 17.56 14.28
C ASN A 181 18.10 16.09 14.67
N ILE A 182 19.21 15.36 14.70
CA ILE A 182 19.26 13.95 15.10
C ILE A 182 19.00 13.79 16.61
N LEU A 183 19.59 14.65 17.45
CA LEU A 183 19.49 14.55 18.91
C LEU A 183 18.12 14.97 19.46
N ASP A 184 17.49 15.97 18.83
CA ASP A 184 16.17 16.48 19.24
C ASP A 184 15.00 15.65 18.65
N SER A 185 15.30 14.53 17.97
CA SER A 185 14.35 13.84 17.10
C SER A 185 13.30 12.97 17.76
#